data_AF-A0A1I6ESQ5-F1
#
_entry.id   AF-A0A1I6ESQ5-F1
#
_cell.length_a   1.000
_cell.length_b   1.000
_cell.length_c   1.000
_cell.angle_alpha   90.00
_cell.angle_beta   90.00
_cell.angle_gamma   90.00
#
_symmetry.space_group_name_H-M   'P 1'
#
loop_
_entity.id
_entity.type
_entity.pdbx_description
1 polymer ?
#
loop_
_entity_poly.entity_id
_entity_poly.type
_entity_poly.pdbx_seq_one_letter_code
_entity_poly.pdbx_strand_id
1 'polypeptide(L)' 'MTKPMMDLRALVEKSADSDLLREMIGFAAERLMELEVGAKTGADYGEKSSDRLAQRNGYRDRDWQTR' A
#
# COMPACT_ATOMS: atom_id res chain seq x y z
N MET A 1 27.19 1.54 1.35
CA MET A 1 25.80 1.23 1.78
C MET A 1 24.98 2.50 1.64
N THR A 2 23.93 2.48 0.83
CA THR A 2 23.15 3.67 0.47
C THR A 2 22.38 4.22 1.67
N LYS A 3 22.38 5.55 1.80
CA LYS A 3 21.67 6.36 2.82
C LYS A 3 20.24 5.85 3.17
N PRO A 4 19.38 5.48 2.21
CA PRO A 4 18.05 4.90 2.51
C PRO A 4 18.08 3.57 3.29
N MET A 5 19.10 2.74 3.09
CA MET A 5 19.24 1.46 3.82
C MET A 5 19.67 1.67 5.27
N MET A 6 20.39 2.77 5.54
CA MET A 6 20.83 3.16 6.89
C MET A 6 19.68 3.81 7.68
N ASP A 7 18.85 4.65 7.04
CA ASP A 7 17.65 5.25 7.65
C ASP A 7 16.59 4.19 8.01
N LEU A 8 16.35 3.21 7.14
CA LEU A 8 15.42 2.12 7.41
C LEU A 8 15.85 1.31 8.65
N ARG A 9 17.16 1.01 8.77
CA ARG A 9 17.70 0.27 9.92
C ARG A 9 17.62 1.06 11.23
N ALA A 10 17.94 2.36 11.18
CA ALA A 10 17.86 3.22 12.36
C ALA A 10 16.43 3.39 12.89
N LEU A 11 15.43 3.36 12.00
CA LEU A 11 14.01 3.40 12.36
C LEU A 11 13.52 2.07 12.94
N VAL A 12 13.98 0.94 12.39
CA VAL A 12 13.69 -0.41 12.87
C VAL A 12 14.31 -0.70 14.24
N GLU A 13 15.53 -0.21 14.52
CA GLU A 13 16.18 -0.39 15.83
C GLU A 13 15.52 0.42 16.97
N LYS A 14 14.72 1.44 16.65
CA LYS A 14 14.01 2.28 17.63
C LYS A 14 12.59 1.80 17.97
N SER A 15 12.04 0.83 17.24
CA SER A 15 10.59 0.58 17.24
C SER A 15 10.21 -0.74 17.92
N ALA A 16 10.04 -0.67 19.24
CA ALA A 16 8.99 -1.43 19.92
C ALA A 16 7.69 -0.59 19.98
N ASP A 17 7.48 0.29 18.99
CA ASP A 17 6.34 1.19 18.96
C ASP A 17 5.26 0.59 18.07
N SER A 18 4.18 0.12 18.71
CA SER A 18 3.05 -0.52 18.04
C SER A 18 2.42 0.38 16.96
N ASP A 19 2.61 1.70 17.07
CA ASP A 19 2.08 2.67 16.12
C ASP A 19 2.85 2.64 14.80
N LEU A 20 4.18 2.50 14.83
CA LEU A 20 4.97 2.34 13.61
C LEU A 20 4.60 1.06 12.86
N LEU A 21 4.41 -0.05 13.60
CA LEU A 21 3.97 -1.31 12.99
C LEU A 21 2.59 -1.19 12.36
N ARG A 22 1.67 -0.47 13.02
CA ARG A 22 0.33 -0.19 12.49
C ARG A 22 0.38 0.61 11.19
N GLU A 23 1.19 1.67 11.14
CA GLU A 23 1.39 2.48 9.94
C GLU A 23 2.01 1.67 8.79
N MET A 24 3.04 0.87 9.08
CA MET A 24 3.67 0.01 8.07
C MET A 24 2.70 -1.02 7.48
N ILE A 25 1.86 -1.62 8.31
CA ILE A 25 0.84 -2.57 7.88
C ILE A 25 -0.22 -1.87 7.03
N GLY A 26 -0.68 -0.67 7.43
CA GLY A 26 -1.61 0.14 6.63
C GLY A 26 -1.05 0.45 5.25
N PHE A 27 0.19 0.94 5.20
CA PHE A 27 0.90 1.24 3.96
C PHE A 27 1.03 0.00 3.05
N ALA A 28 1.43 -1.14 3.61
CA ALA A 28 1.56 -2.38 2.84
C ALA A 28 0.21 -2.87 2.30
N ALA A 29 -0.86 -2.78 3.11
CA ALA A 29 -2.20 -3.18 2.71
C ALA A 29 -2.74 -2.34 1.55
N GLU A 30 -2.56 -1.02 1.58
CA GLU A 30 -2.94 -0.13 0.47
C GLU A 30 -2.27 -0.55 -0.84
N ARG A 31 -0.96 -0.85 -0.82
CA ARG A 31 -0.23 -1.27 -2.04
C ARG A 31 -0.68 -2.62 -2.57
N LEU A 32 -1.02 -3.57 -1.69
CA LEU A 32 -1.58 -4.85 -2.10
C LEU A 32 -2.96 -4.67 -2.76
N MET A 33 -3.80 -3.80 -2.20
CA MET A 33 -5.10 -3.46 -2.79
C MET A 33 -4.94 -2.79 -4.15
N GLU A 34 -3.96 -1.89 -4.33
CA GLU A 34 -3.68 -1.28 -5.62
C GLU A 34 -3.38 -2.30 -6.72
N LEU A 35 -2.49 -3.25 -6.42
CA LEU A 35 -2.10 -4.32 -7.34
C LEU A 35 -3.30 -5.22 -7.67
N GLU A 36 -4.08 -5.59 -6.67
CA GLU A 36 -5.28 -6.42 -6.86
C GLU A 36 -6.31 -5.72 -7.75
N VAL A 37 -6.55 -4.42 -7.52
CA VAL A 37 -7.49 -3.63 -8.34
C VAL A 37 -6.96 -3.47 -9.77
N GLY A 38 -5.66 -3.24 -9.96
CA GLY A 38 -5.04 -3.18 -11.29
C GLY A 38 -5.27 -4.46 -12.08
N ALA A 39 -5.01 -5.62 -11.46
CA ALA A 39 -5.26 -6.93 -12.04
C ALA A 39 -6.75 -7.15 -12.38
N LYS A 40 -7.67 -6.77 -11.49
CA LYS A 40 -9.12 -6.87 -11.74
C LYS A 40 -9.62 -5.92 -12.84
N THR A 41 -8.97 -4.77 -12.97
CA THR A 41 -9.35 -3.75 -13.96
C THR A 41 -8.74 -4.01 -15.32
N GLY A 42 -7.69 -4.83 -15.41
CA GLY A 42 -6.93 -5.07 -16.64
C GLY A 42 -6.01 -3.92 -17.04
N ALA A 43 -5.81 -2.95 -16.15
CA ALA A 43 -4.97 -1.77 -16.36
C ALA A 43 -4.64 -1.10 -15.02
N ASP A 44 -3.47 -0.49 -14.95
CA ASP A 44 -3.07 0.30 -13.79
C ASP A 44 -3.82 1.65 -13.70
N TYR A 45 -3.66 2.33 -12.56
CA TYR A 45 -4.29 3.62 -12.32
C TYR A 45 -3.80 4.68 -13.32
N GLY A 46 -4.73 5.27 -14.06
CA GLY A 46 -4.44 6.31 -15.05
C GLY A 46 -3.80 5.79 -16.35
N GLU A 47 -3.51 4.50 -16.46
CA GLU A 47 -2.94 3.90 -17.66
C GLU A 47 -3.94 3.95 -18.83
N LYS A 48 -3.49 4.25 -20.04
CA LYS A 48 -4.31 4.10 -21.24
C LYS A 48 -4.07 2.72 -21.83
N SER A 49 -5.02 1.81 -21.62
CA SER A 49 -4.98 0.44 -22.14
C SER A 49 -6.30 0.07 -22.81
N SER A 50 -6.23 -0.65 -23.93
CA SER A 50 -7.38 -1.26 -24.59
C SER A 50 -8.01 -2.38 -23.77
N ASP A 51 -7.23 -2.98 -22.88
CA ASP A 51 -7.62 -4.18 -22.12
C ASP A 51 -8.38 -3.83 -20.83
N ARG A 52 -8.61 -2.52 -20.59
CA ARG A 52 -9.32 -2.02 -19.42
C ARG A 52 -10.78 -2.49 -19.40
N LEU A 53 -11.15 -3.19 -18.33
CA LEU A 53 -12.48 -3.76 -18.12
C LEU A 53 -13.40 -2.90 -17.23
N ALA A 54 -12.82 -2.06 -16.36
CA ALA A 54 -13.59 -1.23 -15.42
C ALA A 54 -12.91 0.13 -15.18
N GLN A 55 -13.61 1.06 -14.52
CA GLN A 55 -13.06 2.34 -14.07
C GLN A 55 -13.12 2.41 -12.54
N ARG A 56 -12.09 2.99 -11.93
CA ARG A 56 -12.03 3.21 -10.48
C ARG A 56 -12.99 4.33 -10.06
N ASN A 57 -13.70 4.12 -8.96
CA ASN A 57 -14.68 5.06 -8.41
C ASN A 57 -14.25 5.61 -7.04
N GLY A 58 -12.98 6.01 -6.95
CA GLY A 58 -12.37 6.49 -5.71
C GLY A 58 -12.26 5.45 -4.60
N TYR A 59 -11.84 5.91 -3.42
CA TYR A 59 -11.74 5.13 -2.20
C TYR A 59 -12.80 5.57 -1.20
N ARG A 60 -13.05 4.71 -0.21
CA ARG A 60 -13.87 5.02 0.95
C ARG A 60 -13.15 4.56 2.20
N ASP A 61 -13.19 5.39 3.23
CA ASP A 61 -12.61 5.04 4.51
C ASP A 61 -13.34 3.82 5.10
N ARG A 62 -12.57 2.92 5.67
CA ARG A 62 -13.07 1.73 6.34
C ARG A 62 -12.12 1.36 7.48
N ASP A 63 -12.67 1.24 8.68
CA ASP A 63 -11.93 0.75 9.83
C ASP A 63 -11.49 -0.71 9.61
N TRP A 64 -10.22 -0.97 9.90
CA TRP A 64 -9.69 -2.33 9.90
C TRP A 64 -10.10 -3.05 11.18
N GLN A 65 -11.13 -3.87 11.07
CA GLN A 65 -11.60 -4.72 12.17
C GLN A 65 -10.72 -5.98 12.27
N THR A 66 -9.75 -5.96 13.18
CA THR A 66 -9.08 -7.18 13.68
C THR A 66 -9.77 -7.59 14.98
N ARG A 67 -10.16 -8.87 15.11
CA ARG A 67 -10.88 -9.39 16.28
C ARG A 67 -10.18 -9.12 17.61
#